data_AF-A0A1J4SJD1-F1
#
_entry.id   AF-A0A1J4SJD1-F1
#
_cell.length_a   1.000
_cell.length_b   1.000
_cell.length_c   1.000
_cell.angle_alpha   90.00
_cell.angle_beta   90.00
_cell.angle_gamma   90.00
#
_symmetry.space_group_name_H-M   'P 1'
#
loop_
_entity.id
_entity.type
_entity.pdbx_description
1 polymer ?
#
loop_
_entity_poly.entity_id
_entity_poly.type
_entity_poly.pdbx_seq_one_letter_code
_entity_poly.pdbx_strand_id
1 'polypeptide(L)'
;MDKNFRMKYLESIKQRYLNCHKDGKSVILSEFCRVCGYDRKYAITLLHKIDSPPSPRKPSKRPIIYGPDIHAIVLDLWEESNFPAS
;
A
#
# COMPACT_ATOMS: atom_id res chain seq x y z
N MET A 1 -12.82 -4.76 -16.58
CA MET A 1 -12.36 -3.35 -16.65
C MET A 1 -10.85 -3.31 -16.64
N ASP A 2 -10.25 -2.48 -17.51
CA ASP A 2 -8.81 -2.31 -17.60
C ASP A 2 -8.22 -1.56 -16.39
N LYS A 3 -7.00 -1.89 -15.99
CA LYS A 3 -6.33 -1.30 -14.82
C LYS A 3 -6.07 0.20 -15.02
N ASN A 4 -5.69 0.62 -16.23
CA ASN A 4 -5.43 2.02 -16.52
C ASN A 4 -6.73 2.84 -16.49
N PHE A 5 -7.84 2.26 -16.92
CA PHE A 5 -9.15 2.91 -16.81
C PHE A 5 -9.50 3.18 -15.35
N ARG A 6 -9.37 2.19 -14.46
CA ARG A 6 -9.66 2.37 -13.02
C ARG A 6 -8.78 3.45 -12.39
N MET A 7 -7.52 3.54 -12.81
CA MET A 7 -6.57 4.54 -12.29
C MET A 7 -6.91 5.96 -12.76
N LYS A 8 -7.16 6.15 -14.08
CA LYS A 8 -7.61 7.43 -14.62
C LYS A 8 -8.95 7.88 -14.02
N TYR A 9 -9.87 6.93 -13.83
CA TYR A 9 -11.14 7.21 -13.20
C TYR A 9 -10.92 7.65 -11.75
N LEU A 10 -10.13 6.92 -10.95
CA LEU A 10 -9.76 7.30 -9.59
C LEU A 10 -9.22 8.74 -9.51
N GLU A 11 -8.29 9.13 -10.37
CA GLU A 11 -7.73 10.49 -10.41
C GLU A 11 -8.83 11.55 -10.62
N SER A 12 -9.77 11.29 -11.53
CA SER A 12 -10.88 12.22 -11.84
C SER A 12 -11.89 12.42 -10.70
N ILE A 13 -12.08 11.41 -9.84
CA ILE A 13 -13.02 11.46 -8.70
C ILE A 13 -12.33 11.85 -7.41
N LYS A 14 -11.02 11.63 -7.28
CA LYS A 14 -10.25 11.93 -6.06
C LYS A 14 -10.44 13.38 -5.62
N GLN A 15 -10.29 14.34 -6.54
CA GLN A 15 -10.49 15.76 -6.24
C GLN A 15 -11.93 16.07 -5.77
N ARG A 16 -12.93 15.49 -6.45
CA ARG A 16 -14.36 15.67 -6.08
C ARG A 16 -14.67 15.08 -4.70
N TYR A 17 -14.13 13.91 -4.40
CA TYR A 17 -14.28 13.23 -3.13
C TYR A 17 -13.61 13.98 -1.97
N LEU A 18 -12.42 14.55 -2.20
CA LEU A 18 -11.69 15.32 -1.18
C LEU A 18 -12.40 16.64 -0.85
N ASN A 19 -12.98 17.31 -1.86
CA ASN A 19 -13.58 18.63 -1.72
C ASN A 19 -15.05 18.63 -1.26
N CYS A 20 -15.76 17.51 -1.29
CA CYS A 20 -17.19 17.51 -0.94
C CYS A 20 -17.45 17.31 0.56
N HIS A 21 -18.63 17.75 1.01
CA HIS A 21 -19.13 17.51 2.38
C HIS A 21 -19.42 16.02 2.64
N LYS A 22 -19.62 15.62 3.90
CA LYS A 22 -19.82 14.23 4.34
C LYS A 22 -20.90 13.50 3.53
N ASP A 23 -22.00 14.16 3.23
CA ASP A 23 -23.14 13.57 2.52
C ASP A 23 -22.80 13.27 1.05
N GLY A 24 -22.08 14.19 0.40
CA GLY A 24 -21.59 14.01 -0.97
C GLY A 24 -20.57 12.89 -1.10
N LYS A 25 -19.76 12.63 -0.05
CA LYS A 25 -18.72 11.60 -0.08
C LYS A 25 -19.32 10.22 -0.23
N SER A 26 -20.47 9.96 0.39
CA SER A 26 -21.14 8.66 0.28
C SER A 26 -21.62 8.38 -1.14
N VAL A 27 -22.14 9.39 -1.83
CA VAL A 27 -22.62 9.26 -3.22
C VAL A 27 -21.45 8.96 -4.16
N ILE A 28 -20.40 9.78 -4.10
CA ILE A 28 -19.20 9.62 -4.94
C ILE A 28 -18.53 8.26 -4.69
N LEU A 29 -18.45 7.84 -3.42
CA LEU A 29 -17.87 6.55 -3.06
C LEU A 29 -18.69 5.38 -3.60
N SER A 30 -20.03 5.48 -3.56
CA SER A 30 -20.92 4.42 -4.06
C SER A 30 -20.86 4.31 -5.58
N GLU A 31 -20.78 5.44 -6.29
CA GLU A 31 -20.52 5.50 -7.74
C GLU A 31 -19.19 4.81 -8.07
N PHE A 32 -18.10 5.18 -7.37
CA PHE A 32 -16.78 4.60 -7.60
C PHE A 32 -16.74 3.09 -7.38
N CYS A 33 -17.37 2.59 -6.31
CA CYS A 33 -17.47 1.16 -6.04
C CYS A 33 -18.24 0.43 -7.16
N ARG A 34 -19.35 1.01 -7.63
CA ARG A 34 -20.18 0.42 -8.69
C ARG A 34 -19.49 0.39 -10.05
N VAL A 35 -18.76 1.45 -10.40
CA VAL A 35 -18.05 1.56 -11.68
C VAL A 35 -16.82 0.66 -11.69
N CYS A 36 -16.00 0.67 -10.65
CA CYS A 36 -14.75 -0.11 -10.63
C CYS A 36 -14.91 -1.55 -10.12
N GLY A 37 -16.01 -1.87 -9.44
CA GLY A 37 -16.26 -3.17 -8.81
C GLY A 37 -15.44 -3.36 -7.53
N TYR A 38 -15.16 -2.30 -6.80
CA TYR A 38 -14.39 -2.35 -5.55
C TYR A 38 -15.29 -2.43 -4.32
N ASP A 39 -14.80 -3.09 -3.29
CA ASP A 39 -15.38 -2.97 -1.96
C ASP A 39 -15.16 -1.56 -1.40
N ARG A 40 -16.13 -1.11 -0.60
CA ARG A 40 -16.16 0.24 -0.03
C ARG A 40 -14.92 0.54 0.81
N LYS A 41 -14.44 -0.43 1.61
CA LYS A 41 -13.24 -0.26 2.43
C LYS A 41 -12.01 -0.01 1.56
N TYR A 42 -11.86 -0.81 0.50
CA TYR A 42 -10.73 -0.69 -0.42
C TYR A 42 -10.79 0.63 -1.20
N ALA A 43 -11.97 1.02 -1.66
CA ALA A 43 -12.20 2.29 -2.35
C ALA A 43 -11.84 3.51 -1.49
N ILE A 44 -12.21 3.52 -0.20
CA ILE A 44 -11.83 4.57 0.75
C ILE A 44 -10.30 4.65 0.90
N THR A 45 -9.64 3.50 1.07
CA THR A 45 -8.17 3.45 1.18
C THR A 45 -7.49 4.06 -0.05
N LEU A 46 -7.98 3.74 -1.24
CA LEU A 46 -7.47 4.28 -2.49
C LEU A 46 -7.66 5.80 -2.59
N LEU A 47 -8.84 6.31 -2.24
CA LEU A 47 -9.16 7.74 -2.33
C LEU A 47 -8.37 8.58 -1.30
N HIS A 48 -8.09 8.03 -0.12
CA HIS A 48 -7.26 8.68 0.91
C HIS A 48 -5.76 8.47 0.72
N LYS A 49 -5.34 7.62 -0.22
CA LYS A 49 -3.92 7.40 -0.47
C LYS A 49 -3.32 8.70 -1.01
N ILE A 50 -2.40 9.27 -0.23
CA ILE A 50 -1.60 10.41 -0.66
C ILE A 50 -0.61 9.88 -1.70
N ASP A 51 -0.45 10.61 -2.81
CA ASP A 51 0.50 10.22 -3.88
C ASP A 51 1.96 10.46 -3.47
N SER A 52 2.18 10.95 -2.25
CA SER A 52 3.51 11.12 -1.66
C SER A 52 4.16 9.77 -1.40
N PRO A 53 5.49 9.66 -1.59
CA PRO A 53 6.22 8.47 -1.20
C PRO A 53 5.98 8.20 0.29
N PRO A 54 5.90 6.92 0.70
CA PRO A 54 5.80 6.59 2.11
C PRO A 54 6.94 7.27 2.85
N SER A 55 6.63 7.84 4.02
CA SER A 55 7.67 8.46 4.83
C SER A 55 8.76 7.41 5.11
N PRO A 56 10.04 7.79 5.05
CA PRO A 56 11.11 6.87 5.39
C PRO A 56 10.82 6.33 6.79
N ARG A 57 10.79 4.99 6.90
CA ARG A 57 10.60 4.35 8.20
C ARG A 57 11.73 4.85 9.09
N LYS A 58 11.37 5.36 10.27
CA LYS A 58 12.38 5.75 11.25
C LYS A 58 13.29 4.54 11.47
N PRO A 59 14.62 4.70 11.35
CA PRO A 59 15.53 3.59 11.59
C PRO A 59 15.26 3.05 12.99
N SER A 60 15.35 1.72 13.13
CA SER A 60 15.22 1.08 14.43
C SER A 60 16.23 1.71 15.38
N LYS A 61 15.79 2.10 16.58
CA LYS A 61 16.70 2.55 17.65
C LYS A 61 17.55 1.41 18.20
N ARG A 62 17.21 0.17 17.88
CA ARG A 62 17.97 -1.00 18.33
C ARG A 62 19.28 -1.06 17.55
N PRO A 63 20.43 -1.19 18.24
CA PRO A 63 21.70 -1.35 17.55
C PRO A 63 21.68 -2.62 16.70
N ILE A 64 22.33 -2.57 15.55
CA ILE A 64 22.63 -3.76 14.76
C ILE A 64 23.74 -4.49 15.51
N ILE A 65 23.41 -5.66 16.08
CA ILE A 65 24.34 -6.45 16.89
C ILE A 65 25.29 -7.28 16.02
N TYR A 66 24.83 -7.67 14.82
CA TYR A 66 25.53 -8.56 13.92
C TYR A 66 25.89 -7.83 12.63
N GLY A 67 27.19 -7.77 12.33
CA GLY A 67 27.72 -7.13 11.14
C GLY A 67 27.63 -8.02 9.90
N PRO A 68 28.09 -7.50 8.74
CA PRO A 68 28.06 -8.24 7.46
C PRO A 68 28.82 -9.57 7.50
N ASP A 69 29.81 -9.69 8.37
CA ASP A 69 30.58 -10.90 8.68
C ASP A 69 29.69 -12.04 9.22
N ILE A 70 28.83 -11.72 10.19
CA ILE A 70 27.89 -12.70 10.75
C ILE A 70 26.78 -13.02 9.76
N HIS A 71 26.35 -12.03 8.96
CA HIS A 71 25.37 -12.26 7.90
C HIS A 71 25.82 -13.31 6.88
N ALA A 72 27.09 -13.29 6.47
CA ALA A 72 27.65 -14.29 5.55
C ALA A 72 27.58 -15.69 6.16
N ILE A 73 28.05 -15.85 7.40
CA ILE A 73 28.03 -17.14 8.11
C ILE A 73 26.62 -17.69 8.26
N VAL A 74 25.65 -16.82 8.59
CA VAL A 74 24.25 -17.22 8.73
C VAL A 74 23.67 -17.66 7.38
N LEU A 75 24.04 -17.00 6.28
CA LEU A 75 23.59 -17.37 4.94
C LEU A 75 24.13 -18.75 4.53
N ASP A 76 25.42 -18.98 4.72
CA ASP A 76 26.08 -20.26 4.43
C ASP A 76 25.44 -21.40 5.23
N LEU A 77 25.23 -21.19 6.53
CA LEU A 77 24.60 -22.18 7.41
C LEU A 77 23.13 -22.43 7.05
N TRP A 78 22.45 -21.42 6.51
CA TRP A 78 21.07 -21.53 6.05
C TRP A 78 20.94 -22.35 4.77
N GLU A 79 21.89 -22.24 3.83
CA GLU A 79 21.96 -23.07 2.63
C GLU A 79 22.29 -24.52 2.97
N GLU A 80 23.28 -24.76 3.83
CA GLU A 80 23.69 -26.10 4.28
C GLU A 80 22.59 -26.83 5.07
N SER A 81 21.72 -26.09 5.75
CA SER A 81 20.59 -26.66 6.48
C SER A 81 19.37 -26.99 5.61
N ASN A 82 19.49 -26.85 4.28
CA ASN A 82 18.42 -27.14 3.31
C ASN A 82 17.12 -26.38 3.62
N PHE A 83 17.24 -25.11 3.99
CA PHE A 83 16.13 -24.17 4.20
C PHE A 83 15.04 -24.67 5.16
N PRO A 84 15.35 -24.80 6.47
CA PRO A 84 14.44 -25.40 7.47
C PRO A 84 13.13 -24.61 7.71
N ALA A 85 12.95 -23.44 7.10
CA ALA A 85 11.77 -22.59 7.23
C ALA A 85 11.13 -22.20 5.89
N SER A 86 11.43 -22.92 4.80
CA SER A 86 10.70 -22.81 3.52
C SER A 86 9.38 -23.57 3.52
#